data_AF-A0A7Y3FXE7-F1
#
_entry.id   AF-A0A7Y3FXE7-F1
#
_cell.length_a   1.000
_cell.length_b   1.000
_cell.length_c   1.000
_cell.angle_alpha   90.00
_cell.angle_beta   90.00
_cell.angle_gamma   90.00
#
_symmetry.space_group_name_H-M   'P 1'
#
loop_
_entity.id
_entity.type
_entity.pdbx_description
1 polymer ?
#
loop_
_entity_poly.entity_id
_entity_poly.type
_entity_poly.pdbx_seq_one_letter_code
_entity_poly.pdbx_strand_id
1 'polypeptide(L)'
;MADVPTPEEMLKMDHRPPQTGWMDTPVNIRKGIACYASNPKSVEYVGLPYPRTWSCFDEDWQLPDNWKEIIFEGFRERLEKFRSFKIFMDVCVRCGACADKCHFFIGTGDPKNMPVLRAELLRSVYRNDFTT
;
A
#
# COMPACT_ATOMS: atom_id res chain seq x y z
N MET A 1 2.03 -13.44 19.96
CA MET A 1 1.31 -13.93 18.77
C MET A 1 0.07 -13.09 18.59
N ALA A 2 -0.39 -12.84 17.36
CA ALA A 2 -1.68 -12.16 17.17
C ALA A 2 -2.79 -13.07 17.70
N ASP A 3 -3.80 -12.50 18.37
CA ASP A 3 -4.96 -13.27 18.81
C ASP A 3 -5.68 -13.81 17.58
N VAL A 4 -5.63 -15.13 17.39
CA VAL A 4 -6.22 -15.78 16.22
C VAL A 4 -7.74 -15.79 16.40
N PRO A 5 -8.52 -15.18 15.49
CA PRO A 5 -9.97 -15.19 15.58
C PRO A 5 -10.53 -16.62 15.53
N THR A 6 -11.71 -16.83 16.10
CA THR A 6 -12.41 -18.11 15.95
C THR A 6 -12.91 -18.29 14.51
N PRO A 7 -13.10 -19.55 14.04
CA PRO A 7 -13.63 -19.79 12.69
C PRO A 7 -14.98 -19.11 12.43
N GLU A 8 -15.85 -19.02 13.43
CA GLU A 8 -17.14 -18.33 13.34
C GLU A 8 -17.00 -16.82 13.15
N GLU A 9 -16.00 -16.20 13.78
CA GLU A 9 -15.68 -14.78 13.60
C GLU A 9 -15.08 -14.52 12.21
N MET A 10 -14.25 -15.44 11.70
CA MET A 10 -13.70 -15.34 10.35
C MET A 10 -14.77 -15.45 9.25
N LEU A 11 -15.87 -16.18 9.51
CA LEU A 11 -16.98 -16.29 8.56
C LEU A 11 -17.85 -15.04 8.50
N LYS A 12 -17.82 -14.16 9.50
CA LYS A 12 -18.60 -12.92 9.57
C LYS A 12 -17.93 -11.76 8.82
N MET A 13 -17.58 -11.99 7.56
CA MET A 13 -16.99 -10.94 6.71
C MET A 13 -18.06 -10.15 5.96
N ASP A 14 -17.96 -8.83 6.01
CA ASP A 14 -18.80 -7.92 5.24
C ASP A 14 -18.03 -7.40 4.02
N HIS A 15 -18.58 -7.66 2.83
CA HIS A 15 -18.01 -7.19 1.56
C HIS A 15 -18.62 -5.88 1.07
N ARG A 16 -19.53 -5.26 1.86
CA ARG A 16 -20.11 -3.98 1.51
C ARG A 16 -19.06 -2.88 1.65
N PRO A 17 -18.82 -2.08 0.59
CA PRO A 17 -17.84 -1.00 0.66
C PRO A 17 -18.31 0.10 1.62
N PRO A 18 -17.37 0.84 2.25
CA PRO A 18 -17.68 2.04 3.00
C PRO A 18 -18.44 3.07 2.14
N GLN A 19 -19.32 3.85 2.79
CA GLN A 19 -20.04 4.96 2.14
C GLN A 19 -19.13 6.18 1.88
N THR A 20 -18.04 6.29 2.62
CA THR A 20 -17.06 7.39 2.53
C THR A 20 -16.08 7.18 1.37
N GLY A 21 -15.48 8.28 0.90
CA GLY A 21 -14.37 8.23 -0.05
C GLY A 21 -13.20 7.40 0.51
N TRP A 22 -12.40 6.82 -0.39
CA TRP A 22 -11.29 5.96 0.01
C TRP A 22 -10.17 6.70 0.75
N MET A 23 -10.01 8.00 0.50
CA MET A 23 -9.07 8.88 1.20
C MET A 23 -9.58 9.25 2.61
N ASP A 24 -10.91 9.44 2.75
CA ASP A 24 -11.54 9.82 4.03
C ASP A 24 -11.69 8.64 4.99
N THR A 25 -11.69 7.42 4.46
CA THR A 25 -11.76 6.21 5.26
C THR A 25 -10.41 6.03 5.98
N PRO A 26 -10.33 5.99 7.32
CA PRO A 26 -9.06 5.85 8.01
C PRO A 26 -8.46 4.45 7.78
N VAL A 27 -7.12 4.34 7.79
CA VAL A 27 -6.43 3.04 7.82
C VAL A 27 -6.16 2.70 9.28
N ASN A 28 -6.63 1.53 9.74
CA ASN A 28 -6.34 1.04 11.08
C ASN A 28 -5.18 0.04 11.00
N ILE A 29 -3.98 0.48 11.40
CA ILE A 29 -2.78 -0.37 11.45
C ILE A 29 -2.88 -1.24 12.70
N ARG A 30 -3.22 -2.53 12.52
CA ARG A 30 -3.36 -3.51 13.60
C ARG A 30 -2.17 -4.46 13.68
N LYS A 31 -1.87 -4.89 14.90
CA LYS A 31 -0.87 -5.94 15.16
C LYS A 31 -1.23 -7.22 14.42
N GLY A 32 -0.30 -7.75 13.63
CA GLY A 32 -0.50 -8.96 12.83
C GLY A 32 -0.93 -8.71 11.38
N ILE A 33 -1.32 -7.48 11.01
CA ILE A 33 -1.67 -7.11 9.63
C ILE A 33 -0.53 -6.29 8.98
N ALA A 34 0.17 -5.48 9.77
CA ALA A 34 1.20 -4.58 9.27
C ALA A 34 2.55 -5.27 9.01
N CYS A 35 3.29 -4.75 8.03
CA CYS A 35 4.67 -5.14 7.78
C CYS A 35 5.59 -4.49 8.81
N TYR A 36 6.32 -5.30 9.56
CA TYR A 36 7.28 -4.82 10.55
C TYR A 36 8.57 -4.34 9.87
N ALA A 37 9.21 -3.35 10.48
CA ALA A 37 10.52 -2.91 10.04
C ALA A 37 11.56 -4.03 10.23
N SER A 38 12.50 -4.12 9.28
CA SER A 38 13.65 -5.01 9.42
C SER A 38 14.64 -4.47 10.45
N ASN A 39 15.41 -5.37 11.05
CA ASN A 39 16.47 -5.00 11.97
C ASN A 39 17.57 -4.19 11.24
N PRO A 40 18.05 -3.07 11.81
CA PRO A 40 19.01 -2.18 11.13
C PRO A 40 20.29 -2.91 10.69
N LYS A 41 20.79 -3.83 11.52
CA LYS A 41 21.98 -4.64 11.22
C LYS A 41 21.84 -5.45 9.93
N SER A 42 20.68 -6.05 9.67
CA SER A 42 20.48 -6.80 8.43
C SER A 42 20.33 -5.88 7.23
N VAL A 43 19.66 -4.74 7.40
CA VAL A 43 19.50 -3.72 6.34
C VAL A 43 20.87 -3.19 5.90
N GLU A 44 21.75 -2.89 6.86
CA GLU A 44 23.13 -2.49 6.62
C GLU A 44 23.94 -3.61 5.94
N TYR A 45 23.81 -4.84 6.45
CA TYR A 45 24.50 -6.01 5.89
C TYR A 45 24.19 -6.24 4.40
N VAL A 46 22.93 -6.06 3.99
CA VAL A 46 22.53 -6.20 2.57
C VAL A 46 22.73 -4.92 1.73
N GLY A 47 23.29 -3.86 2.33
CA GLY A 47 23.54 -2.59 1.65
C GLY A 47 22.27 -1.83 1.25
N LEU A 48 21.15 -2.06 1.96
CA LEU A 48 19.92 -1.29 1.73
C LEU A 48 20.04 0.12 2.34
N PRO A 49 19.44 1.14 1.72
CA PRO A 49 19.53 2.52 2.19
C PRO A 49 18.73 2.74 3.49
N TYR A 50 19.14 3.75 4.27
CA TYR A 50 18.48 4.20 5.51
C TYR A 50 18.24 3.09 6.57
N PRO A 51 19.29 2.36 7.01
CA PRO A 51 19.17 1.42 8.12
C PRO A 51 18.85 2.16 9.42
N ARG A 52 17.63 1.96 9.95
CA ARG A 52 17.16 2.61 11.19
C ARG A 52 16.16 1.75 11.93
N THR A 53 16.04 1.98 13.23
CA THR A 53 15.02 1.34 14.07
C THR A 53 13.76 2.17 14.04
N TRP A 54 12.67 1.63 13.50
CA TRP A 54 11.36 2.28 13.46
C TRP A 54 10.25 1.22 13.51
N SER A 55 9.03 1.62 13.82
CA SER A 55 7.86 0.75 13.77
C SER A 55 6.69 1.44 13.04
N CYS A 56 5.87 0.66 12.35
CA CYS A 56 4.64 1.15 11.72
C CYS A 56 3.56 1.59 12.71
N PHE A 57 3.77 1.31 14.01
CA PHE A 57 2.90 1.75 15.11
C PHE A 57 3.40 3.03 15.77
N ASP A 58 4.61 3.50 15.43
CA ASP A 58 5.15 4.74 15.97
C ASP A 58 4.51 5.93 15.25
N GLU A 59 4.32 7.05 15.96
CA GLU A 59 3.80 8.30 15.37
C GLU A 59 4.82 8.93 14.41
N ASP A 60 6.11 8.77 14.69
CA ASP A 60 7.21 9.25 13.85
C ASP A 60 8.02 8.07 13.27
N TRP A 61 8.13 8.04 11.94
CA TRP A 61 8.85 7.00 11.20
C TRP A 61 10.30 7.36 10.89
N GLN A 62 10.77 8.52 11.38
CA GLN A 62 12.14 9.01 11.26
C GLN A 62 12.59 9.03 9.79
N LEU A 63 11.73 9.57 8.93
CA LEU A 63 12.02 9.71 7.50
C LEU A 63 13.01 10.87 7.31
N PRO A 64 13.92 10.79 6.32
CA PRO A 64 14.78 11.92 5.98
C PRO A 64 13.92 13.10 5.51
N ASP A 65 14.36 14.34 5.75
CA ASP A 65 13.58 15.55 5.42
C ASP A 65 13.17 15.61 3.94
N ASN A 66 14.02 15.07 3.05
CA ASN A 66 13.81 15.04 1.60
C ASN A 66 13.14 13.73 1.09
N TRP A 67 12.41 13.01 1.94
CA TRP A 67 11.81 11.72 1.55
C TRP A 67 10.86 11.85 0.35
N LYS A 68 10.15 12.98 0.23
CA LYS A 68 9.21 13.21 -0.89
C LYS A 68 9.95 13.27 -2.20
N GLU A 69 11.03 14.04 -2.24
CA GLU A 69 11.88 14.24 -3.41
C GLU A 69 12.49 12.91 -3.86
N ILE A 70 12.99 12.10 -2.91
CA ILE A 70 13.54 10.77 -3.20
C ILE A 70 12.49 9.88 -3.89
N ILE A 71 11.25 9.87 -3.38
CA ILE A 71 10.17 9.07 -3.96
C ILE A 71 9.75 9.60 -5.34
N PHE A 72 9.61 10.90 -5.50
CA PHE A 72 9.20 11.52 -6.77
C PHE A 72 10.24 11.30 -7.87
N GLU A 73 11.52 11.46 -7.55
CA GLU A 73 12.61 11.20 -8.51
C GLU A 73 12.68 9.72 -8.88
N GLY A 74 12.62 8.84 -7.87
CA GLY A 74 12.60 7.40 -8.13
C GLY A 74 11.39 6.96 -8.96
N PHE A 75 10.24 7.62 -8.78
CA PHE A 75 9.04 7.35 -9.57
C PHE A 75 9.19 7.86 -11.01
N ARG A 76 9.74 9.07 -11.21
CA ARG A 76 10.08 9.63 -12.53
C ARG A 76 10.98 8.70 -13.33
N GLU A 77 12.10 8.29 -12.73
CA GLU A 77 13.08 7.40 -13.38
C GLU A 77 12.41 6.10 -13.87
N ARG A 78 11.55 5.50 -13.03
CA ARG A 78 10.85 4.24 -13.36
C ARG A 78 9.82 4.43 -14.47
N LEU A 79 9.13 5.56 -14.50
CA LEU A 79 8.16 5.88 -15.56
C LEU A 79 8.84 6.11 -16.91
N GLU A 80 10.02 6.73 -16.93
CA GLU A 80 10.82 6.92 -18.15
C GLU A 80 11.45 5.62 -18.63
N LYS A 81 11.97 4.81 -17.71
CA LYS A 81 12.67 3.56 -18.02
C LYS A 81 11.75 2.42 -18.41
N PHE A 82 10.56 2.32 -17.82
CA PHE A 82 9.67 1.17 -17.97
C PHE A 82 8.32 1.55 -18.59
N ARG A 83 8.19 1.34 -19.91
CA ARG A 83 6.91 1.50 -20.63
C ARG A 83 5.78 0.66 -20.03
N SER A 84 6.07 -0.56 -19.58
CA SER A 84 5.09 -1.45 -18.94
C SER A 84 4.49 -0.82 -17.69
N PHE A 85 5.31 -0.13 -16.90
CA PHE A 85 4.89 0.54 -15.68
C PHE A 85 4.00 1.75 -16.00
N LYS A 86 4.40 2.58 -16.97
CA LYS A 86 3.58 3.69 -17.47
C LYS A 86 2.21 3.22 -17.96
N ILE A 87 2.18 2.20 -18.82
CA ILE A 87 0.91 1.61 -19.31
C ILE A 87 0.05 1.10 -18.16
N PHE A 88 0.63 0.47 -17.14
CA PHE A 88 -0.12 -0.03 -15.98
C PHE A 88 -0.76 1.10 -15.14
N MET A 89 -0.17 2.29 -15.15
CA MET A 89 -0.78 3.49 -14.56
C MET A 89 -1.94 4.02 -15.41
N ASP A 90 -1.81 4.01 -16.74
CA ASP A 90 -2.76 4.59 -17.69
C ASP A 90 -4.00 3.73 -17.97
N VAL A 91 -3.81 2.41 -18.14
CA VAL A 91 -4.83 1.52 -18.72
C VAL A 91 -5.99 1.19 -17.78
N CYS A 92 -5.83 1.39 -16.47
CA CYS A 92 -6.84 1.03 -15.51
C CYS A 92 -8.06 1.95 -15.62
N VAL A 93 -9.16 1.43 -16.17
CA VAL A 93 -10.47 2.11 -16.25
C VAL A 93 -11.32 1.96 -14.98
N ARG A 94 -10.74 1.39 -13.91
CA ARG A 94 -11.42 1.16 -12.61
C ARG A 94 -12.70 0.32 -12.70
N CYS A 95 -12.73 -0.66 -13.61
CA CYS A 95 -13.89 -1.54 -13.80
C CYS A 95 -14.16 -2.52 -12.65
N GLY A 96 -13.20 -2.73 -11.74
CA GLY A 96 -13.37 -3.64 -10.59
C GLY A 96 -13.24 -5.13 -10.93
N ALA A 97 -12.98 -5.52 -12.18
CA ALA A 97 -12.87 -6.93 -12.61
C ALA A 97 -11.74 -7.73 -11.93
N CYS A 98 -10.83 -7.07 -11.22
CA CYS A 98 -9.77 -7.71 -10.44
C CYS A 98 -10.17 -8.05 -9.01
N ALA A 99 -11.30 -7.52 -8.52
CA ALA A 99 -11.70 -7.61 -7.11
C ALA A 99 -11.96 -9.05 -6.69
N ASP A 100 -12.74 -9.77 -7.49
CA ASP A 100 -13.16 -11.15 -7.26
C ASP A 100 -12.04 -12.18 -7.43
N LYS A 101 -10.85 -11.76 -7.88
CA LYS A 101 -9.65 -12.61 -8.01
C LYS A 101 -8.65 -12.41 -6.88
N CYS A 102 -8.83 -11.38 -6.06
CA CYS A 102 -7.85 -11.02 -5.06
C CYS A 102 -8.12 -11.72 -3.73
N HIS A 103 -7.26 -12.66 -3.35
CA HIS A 103 -7.34 -13.34 -2.05
C HIS A 103 -7.35 -12.37 -0.86
N PHE A 104 -6.62 -11.26 -0.93
CA PHE A 104 -6.63 -10.26 0.14
C PHE A 104 -7.99 -9.57 0.27
N PHE A 105 -8.62 -9.19 -0.85
CA PHE A 105 -9.95 -8.58 -0.81
C PHE A 105 -11.01 -9.60 -0.37
N ILE A 106 -10.97 -10.82 -0.91
CA ILE A 106 -11.91 -11.90 -0.55
C ILE A 106 -11.78 -12.26 0.93
N GLY A 107 -10.55 -12.31 1.47
CA GLY A 107 -10.31 -12.66 2.86
C GLY A 107 -10.47 -11.52 3.87
N THR A 108 -10.72 -10.28 3.43
CA THR A 108 -10.86 -9.14 4.36
C THR A 108 -12.10 -8.30 4.14
N GLY A 109 -12.71 -8.34 2.96
CA GLY A 109 -13.77 -7.42 2.56
C GLY A 109 -13.32 -5.96 2.37
N ASP A 110 -12.08 -5.60 2.76
CA ASP A 110 -11.57 -4.24 2.74
C ASP A 110 -11.26 -3.79 1.29
N PRO A 111 -11.98 -2.79 0.75
CA PRO A 111 -11.72 -2.28 -0.59
C PRO A 111 -10.27 -1.79 -0.78
N LYS A 112 -9.57 -1.37 0.27
CA LYS A 112 -8.14 -0.98 0.19
C LYS A 112 -7.22 -2.16 -0.07
N ASN A 113 -7.71 -3.39 0.09
CA ASN A 113 -7.01 -4.60 -0.32
C ASN A 113 -7.33 -5.04 -1.75
N MET A 114 -8.29 -4.38 -2.41
CA MET A 114 -8.59 -4.61 -3.82
C MET A 114 -7.44 -4.12 -4.72
N PRO A 115 -7.08 -4.85 -5.79
CA PRO A 115 -5.95 -4.46 -6.65
C PRO A 115 -6.11 -3.09 -7.31
N VAL A 116 -7.34 -2.71 -7.70
CA VAL A 116 -7.63 -1.37 -8.25
C VAL A 116 -7.28 -0.29 -7.23
N LEU A 117 -7.81 -0.37 -6.01
CA LEU A 117 -7.66 0.68 -5.02
C LEU A 117 -6.25 0.75 -4.42
N ARG A 118 -5.59 -0.40 -4.25
CA ARG A 118 -4.16 -0.44 -3.87
C ARG A 118 -3.30 0.33 -4.86
N ALA A 119 -3.50 0.08 -6.15
CA ALA A 119 -2.76 0.79 -7.19
C ALA A 119 -3.26 2.24 -7.37
N GLU A 120 -4.47 2.57 -6.92
CA GLU A 120 -5.01 3.94 -6.97
C GLU A 120 -4.21 4.90 -6.09
N LEU A 121 -3.63 4.44 -4.97
CA LEU A 121 -2.72 5.25 -4.15
C LEU A 121 -1.55 5.81 -4.98
N LEU A 122 -0.96 4.98 -5.84
CA LEU A 122 0.13 5.39 -6.70
C LEU A 122 -0.38 6.16 -7.93
N ARG A 123 -1.52 5.76 -8.48
CA ARG A 123 -2.13 6.45 -9.63
C ARG A 123 -2.62 7.85 -9.29
N SER A 124 -3.04 8.14 -8.06
CA SER A 124 -3.47 9.48 -7.67
C SER A 124 -2.30 10.46 -7.75
N VAL A 125 -1.12 10.05 -7.28
CA VAL A 125 0.12 10.82 -7.42
C VAL A 125 0.53 10.91 -8.88
N TYR A 126 0.50 9.80 -9.61
CA TYR A 126 0.82 9.79 -11.04
C TYR A 126 -0.02 10.77 -11.85
N ARG A 127 -1.35 10.75 -11.65
CA ARG A 127 -2.26 11.61 -12.42
C ARG A 127 -2.14 13.09 -12.05
N ASN A 128 -1.84 13.36 -10.79
CA ASN A 128 -1.72 14.74 -10.30
C ASN A 128 -0.38 15.38 -10.71
N ASP A 129 0.71 14.61 -10.65
CA ASP A 129 2.07 15.17 -10.72
C ASP A 129 2.85 14.78 -11.99
N PHE A 130 2.39 13.78 -12.75
CA PHE A 130 3.14 13.19 -13.90
C PHE A 130 2.33 13.11 -15.20
N THR A 131 1.08 13.56 -15.21
CA THR A 131 0.25 13.66 -16.42
C THR A 131 -0.29 15.07 -16.60
N THR A 132 -0.65 15.43 -17.83
CA THR A 132 -1.24 16.74 -18.20
C THR A 132 -2.75 16.64 -18.29
#